data_AF-A0A5E5Q891-F1
#
_entry.id   AF-A0A5E5Q891-F1
#
_cell.length_a   1.000
_cell.length_b   1.000
_cell.length_c   1.000
_cell.angle_alpha   90.00
_cell.angle_beta   90.00
_cell.angle_gamma   90.00
#
_symmetry.space_group_name_H-M   'P 1'
#
loop_
_entity.id
_entity.type
_entity.pdbx_description
1 polymer ?
#
loop_
_entity_poly.entity_id
_entity_poly.type
_entity_poly.pdbx_seq_one_letter_code
_entity_poly.pdbx_strand_id
1 'polypeptide(L)'
;MKKKDALVGYYFNNNLMHSIKGDKSLRESVYNRERAFNSVDENLEQLSQVWLDLLLDTGVYRLVIGLNNAEVRVSSVFDPFNTEVHLADDLLNSDYVDFHFNKIPLKKKSQLIKRIYKMLENDEVFGMLSLQWQQSLHERNQSMQKLTNINDLRFILKNLSKLRHLEGYYLRSVTINLFNSTVSMSFNCDGTQIMSHKKFKEFIEKYI
;
A
#
# COMPACT_ATOMS: atom_id res chain seq x y z
N MET A 1 -2.40 -2.77 -32.95
CA MET A 1 -2.17 -3.53 -31.70
C MET A 1 -2.91 -2.83 -30.57
N LYS A 2 -3.79 -3.49 -29.80
CA LYS A 2 -4.46 -2.82 -28.67
C LYS A 2 -3.41 -2.41 -27.63
N LYS A 3 -3.44 -1.15 -27.22
CA LYS A 3 -2.55 -0.62 -26.16
C LYS A 3 -2.87 -1.35 -24.86
N LYS A 4 -1.84 -1.81 -24.15
CA LYS A 4 -1.97 -2.50 -22.86
C LYS A 4 -1.55 -1.52 -21.77
N ASP A 5 -2.46 -1.20 -20.85
CA ASP A 5 -2.17 -0.32 -19.72
C ASP A 5 -1.43 -1.05 -18.61
N ALA A 6 -0.76 -0.28 -17.75
CA ALA A 6 -0.21 -0.80 -16.50
C ALA A 6 -1.37 -1.22 -15.57
N LEU A 7 -1.15 -2.26 -14.76
CA LEU A 7 -2.18 -2.74 -13.81
C LEU A 7 -2.57 -1.63 -12.81
N VAL A 8 -1.58 -0.85 -12.38
CA VAL A 8 -1.76 0.39 -11.61
C VAL A 8 -1.00 1.47 -12.37
N GLY A 9 -1.69 2.50 -12.84
CA GLY A 9 -1.15 3.47 -13.78
C GLY A 9 -1.37 4.92 -13.36
N TYR A 10 -1.40 5.79 -14.36
CA TYR A 10 -1.54 7.24 -14.22
C TYR A 10 -2.99 7.70 -13.97
N TYR A 11 -3.93 6.77 -13.76
CA TYR A 11 -5.34 7.00 -13.44
C TYR A 11 -5.76 6.22 -12.18
N PHE A 12 -6.91 6.58 -11.61
CA PHE A 12 -7.52 5.83 -10.50
C PHE A 12 -8.49 4.77 -11.02
N ASN A 13 -8.44 3.57 -10.44
CA ASN A 13 -9.37 2.49 -10.74
C ASN A 13 -9.95 1.90 -9.45
N ASN A 14 -11.15 2.35 -9.08
CA ASN A 14 -11.83 1.88 -7.88
C ASN A 14 -12.35 0.43 -7.99
N ASN A 15 -12.38 -0.13 -9.20
CA ASN A 15 -12.77 -1.52 -9.46
C ASN A 15 -11.57 -2.43 -9.73
N LEU A 16 -10.35 -1.96 -9.46
CA LEU A 16 -9.11 -2.72 -9.65
C LEU A 16 -9.15 -4.01 -8.84
N MET A 17 -8.95 -5.14 -9.52
CA MET A 17 -8.74 -6.45 -8.91
C MET A 17 -8.02 -7.36 -9.91
N HIS A 18 -6.77 -7.70 -9.62
CA HIS A 18 -5.94 -8.56 -10.47
C HIS A 18 -5.18 -9.57 -9.62
N SER A 19 -5.09 -10.78 -10.15
CA SER A 19 -4.27 -11.87 -9.62
C SER A 19 -3.11 -12.11 -10.58
N ILE A 20 -1.89 -12.09 -10.03
CA ILE A 20 -0.66 -12.41 -10.74
C ILE A 20 -0.15 -13.74 -10.18
N LYS A 21 0.04 -14.71 -11.07
CA LYS A 21 0.67 -15.99 -10.75
C LYS A 21 2.19 -15.80 -10.88
N GLY A 22 2.94 -16.03 -9.81
CA GLY A 22 4.41 -15.97 -9.84
C GLY A 22 5.07 -17.25 -10.36
N ASP A 23 6.09 -17.71 -9.66
CA ASP A 23 6.83 -18.95 -9.97
C ASP A 23 5.97 -20.20 -9.72
N LYS A 24 6.00 -21.14 -10.67
CA LYS A 24 5.27 -22.42 -10.57
C LYS A 24 5.87 -23.32 -9.49
N SER A 25 7.19 -23.39 -9.38
CA SER A 25 7.88 -24.21 -8.39
C SER A 25 7.54 -23.80 -6.96
N LEU A 26 7.42 -22.49 -6.71
CA LEU A 26 7.04 -21.95 -5.41
C LEU A 26 5.57 -22.21 -5.07
N ARG A 27 4.68 -22.29 -6.07
CA ARG A 27 3.28 -22.69 -5.87
C ARG A 27 3.12 -24.17 -5.53
N GLU A 28 3.88 -25.03 -6.20
CA GLU A 28 3.78 -26.50 -6.02
C GLU A 28 4.46 -26.97 -4.74
N SER A 29 5.47 -26.25 -4.27
CA SER A 29 6.22 -26.57 -3.05
C SER A 29 5.65 -25.96 -1.77
N VAL A 30 4.51 -25.26 -1.81
CA VAL A 30 3.93 -24.55 -0.65
C VAL A 30 3.78 -25.48 0.56
N TYR A 31 3.26 -26.69 0.36
CA TYR A 31 3.01 -27.66 1.43
C TYR A 31 4.28 -28.37 1.93
N ASN A 32 5.41 -28.21 1.23
CA ASN A 32 6.70 -28.81 1.61
C ASN A 32 7.59 -27.83 2.39
N ARG A 33 7.10 -26.61 2.65
CA ARG A 33 7.85 -25.55 3.32
C ARG A 33 7.23 -25.24 4.67
N GLU A 34 8.00 -25.44 5.73
CA GLU A 34 7.60 -25.02 7.06
C GLU A 34 7.62 -23.50 7.20
N ARG A 35 6.63 -22.95 7.90
CA ARG A 35 6.52 -21.52 8.19
C ARG A 35 7.31 -21.21 9.45
N ALA A 36 8.29 -20.31 9.35
CA ALA A 36 8.95 -19.72 10.51
C ALA A 36 8.14 -18.52 11.01
N PHE A 37 7.90 -18.48 12.32
CA PHE A 37 7.28 -17.34 13.00
C PHE A 37 8.35 -16.32 13.41
N ASN A 38 7.99 -15.05 13.49
CA ASN A 38 8.88 -13.97 13.92
C ASN A 38 8.15 -12.95 14.80
N SER A 39 8.86 -11.91 15.24
CA SER A 39 8.32 -10.85 16.10
C SER A 39 7.10 -10.12 15.50
N VAL A 40 7.00 -10.05 14.16
CA VAL A 40 5.85 -9.45 13.48
C VAL A 40 4.60 -10.30 13.69
N ASP A 41 4.73 -11.63 13.71
CA ASP A 41 3.61 -12.53 13.97
C ASP A 41 3.04 -12.33 15.38
N GLU A 42 3.92 -12.19 16.37
CA GLU A 42 3.56 -12.00 17.77
C GLU A 42 2.90 -10.64 18.04
N ASN A 43 3.35 -9.60 17.33
CA ASN A 43 2.94 -8.21 17.58
C ASN A 43 1.97 -7.67 16.51
N LEU A 44 1.40 -8.53 15.66
CA LEU A 44 0.71 -8.10 14.43
C LEU A 44 -0.48 -7.18 14.69
N GLU A 45 -1.22 -7.39 15.78
CA GLU A 45 -2.35 -6.53 16.16
C GLU A 45 -1.89 -5.12 16.51
N GLN A 46 -0.89 -5.00 17.38
CA GLN A 46 -0.32 -3.71 17.79
C GLN A 46 0.34 -3.00 16.60
N LEU A 47 1.14 -3.72 15.82
CA LEU A 47 1.75 -3.19 14.59
C LEU A 47 0.70 -2.70 13.59
N SER A 48 -0.42 -3.41 13.44
CA SER A 48 -1.51 -2.99 12.56
C SER A 48 -2.14 -1.68 13.00
N GLN A 49 -2.21 -1.42 14.31
CA GLN A 49 -2.66 -0.14 14.84
C GLN A 49 -1.62 0.96 14.58
N VAL A 50 -0.33 0.69 14.80
CA VAL A 50 0.74 1.65 14.48
C VAL A 50 0.75 2.01 12.99
N TRP A 51 0.69 1.04 12.09
CA TRP A 51 0.63 1.29 10.65
C TRP A 51 -0.60 2.11 10.23
N LEU A 52 -1.73 1.92 10.92
CA LEU A 52 -2.93 2.72 10.69
C LEU A 52 -2.68 4.18 11.06
N ASP A 53 -2.11 4.41 12.24
CA ASP A 53 -1.86 5.75 12.77
C ASP A 53 -0.79 6.48 11.94
N LEU A 54 0.25 5.77 11.49
CA LEU A 54 1.22 6.30 10.51
C LEU A 54 0.50 6.80 9.25
N LEU A 55 -0.39 5.98 8.66
CA LEU A 55 -1.12 6.34 7.45
C LEU A 55 -2.14 7.46 7.67
N LEU A 56 -2.77 7.58 8.84
CA LEU A 56 -3.80 8.59 9.09
C LEU A 56 -3.23 9.93 9.58
N ASP A 57 -2.24 9.88 10.46
CA ASP A 57 -1.88 11.03 11.31
C ASP A 57 -0.46 11.55 11.10
N THR A 58 0.35 10.92 10.25
CA THR A 58 1.74 11.34 9.96
C THR A 58 1.97 11.71 8.49
N GLY A 59 3.19 12.03 8.05
CA GLY A 59 3.52 12.28 6.64
C GLY A 59 3.35 11.06 5.70
N VAL A 60 3.25 9.85 6.25
CA VAL A 60 3.24 8.60 5.47
C VAL A 60 2.01 8.50 4.56
N TYR A 61 2.23 8.24 3.27
CA TYR A 61 1.15 7.97 2.31
C TYR A 61 1.24 6.58 1.68
N ARG A 62 2.38 5.90 1.83
CA ARG A 62 2.57 4.52 1.35
C ARG A 62 3.42 3.74 2.34
N LEU A 63 2.97 2.51 2.60
CA LEU A 63 3.70 1.51 3.36
C LEU A 63 3.99 0.29 2.48
N VAL A 64 5.17 -0.29 2.62
CA VAL A 64 5.52 -1.63 2.14
C VAL A 64 5.98 -2.42 3.36
N ILE A 65 5.15 -3.36 3.80
CA ILE A 65 5.36 -4.14 5.01
C ILE A 65 5.81 -5.53 4.61
N GLY A 66 7.02 -5.90 4.98
CA GLY A 66 7.58 -7.24 4.87
C GLY A 66 7.32 -8.03 6.15
N LEU A 67 6.31 -8.89 6.13
CA LEU A 67 5.91 -9.69 7.30
C LEU A 67 6.91 -10.82 7.58
N ASN A 68 7.69 -11.24 6.59
CA ASN A 68 8.70 -12.29 6.77
C ASN A 68 10.03 -11.78 7.32
N ASN A 69 10.41 -10.54 6.99
CA ASN A 69 11.72 -9.98 7.31
C ASN A 69 11.64 -8.79 8.28
N ALA A 70 10.46 -8.50 8.83
CA ALA A 70 10.20 -7.38 9.75
C ALA A 70 10.61 -6.01 9.19
N GLU A 71 10.69 -5.86 7.87
CA GLU A 71 11.07 -4.61 7.23
C GLU A 71 9.82 -3.79 6.89
N VAL A 72 9.80 -2.51 7.25
CA VAL A 72 8.73 -1.58 6.89
C VAL A 72 9.34 -0.43 6.10
N ARG A 73 9.01 -0.35 4.81
CA ARG A 73 9.39 0.79 3.96
C ARG A 73 8.27 1.82 3.91
N VAL A 74 8.67 3.07 3.99
CA VAL A 74 7.77 4.22 4.10
C VAL A 74 8.04 5.19 2.95
N SER A 75 6.96 5.72 2.35
CA SER A 75 7.04 6.93 1.53
C SER A 75 6.23 8.04 2.19
N SER A 76 6.86 9.18 2.40
CA SER A 76 6.32 10.33 3.14
C SER A 76 6.11 11.53 2.22
N VAL A 77 5.06 12.31 2.47
CA VAL A 77 4.85 13.58 1.75
C VAL A 77 5.87 14.66 2.12
N PHE A 78 6.62 14.46 3.21
CA PHE A 78 7.68 15.39 3.63
C PHE A 78 9.01 15.13 2.92
N ASP A 79 9.21 13.93 2.38
CA ASP A 79 10.36 13.57 1.54
C ASP A 79 9.89 12.67 0.37
N PRO A 80 9.18 13.24 -0.61
CA PRO A 80 8.41 12.48 -1.61
C PRO A 80 9.26 11.71 -2.63
N PHE A 81 10.57 11.97 -2.67
CA PHE A 81 11.50 11.32 -3.60
C PHE A 81 12.41 10.29 -2.92
N ASN A 82 12.18 10.01 -1.64
CA ASN A 82 12.95 9.07 -0.84
C ASN A 82 12.08 7.90 -0.34
N THR A 83 12.72 6.85 0.15
CA THR A 83 12.08 5.76 0.86
C THR A 83 12.86 5.45 2.12
N GLU A 84 12.20 5.62 3.26
CA GLU A 84 12.75 5.29 4.56
C GLU A 84 12.50 3.80 4.86
N VAL A 85 13.41 3.17 5.61
CA VAL A 85 13.34 1.75 5.98
C VAL A 85 13.49 1.63 7.49
N HIS A 86 12.52 0.98 8.13
CA HIS A 86 12.46 0.78 9.57
C HIS A 86 12.25 -0.70 9.89
N LEU A 87 12.64 -1.12 11.09
CA LEU A 87 12.25 -2.43 11.60
C LEU A 87 10.86 -2.33 12.22
N ALA A 88 10.04 -3.37 12.04
CA ALA A 88 8.72 -3.44 12.65
C ALA A 88 8.79 -3.32 14.17
N ASP A 89 9.80 -3.93 14.80
CA ASP A 89 9.99 -3.90 16.25
C ASP A 89 10.25 -2.49 16.78
N ASP A 90 11.00 -1.66 16.04
CA ASP A 90 11.25 -0.26 16.41
C ASP A 90 9.95 0.57 16.41
N LEU A 91 9.00 0.23 15.54
CA LEU A 91 7.71 0.90 15.45
C LEU A 91 6.80 0.62 16.66
N LEU A 92 7.12 -0.37 17.50
CA LEU A 92 6.41 -0.63 18.75
C LEU A 92 6.81 0.36 19.85
N ASN A 93 7.93 1.07 19.69
CA ASN A 93 8.39 2.10 20.62
C ASN A 93 7.78 3.46 20.25
N SER A 94 6.96 4.03 21.14
CA SER A 94 6.31 5.33 20.91
C SER A 94 7.30 6.47 20.73
N ASP A 95 8.43 6.46 21.44
CA ASP A 95 9.43 7.53 21.36
C ASP A 95 10.14 7.50 20.00
N TYR A 96 10.41 6.29 19.48
CA TYR A 96 10.91 6.11 18.13
C TYR A 96 9.92 6.66 17.10
N VAL A 97 8.64 6.31 17.25
CA VAL A 97 7.59 6.76 16.32
C VAL A 97 7.43 8.28 16.35
N ASP A 98 7.36 8.90 17.54
CA ASP A 98 7.20 10.35 17.68
C ASP A 98 8.41 11.14 17.15
N PHE A 99 9.62 10.58 17.24
CA PHE A 99 10.83 11.20 16.69
C PHE A 99 10.88 11.13 15.16
N HIS A 100 10.54 9.98 14.57
CA HIS A 100 10.71 9.74 13.13
C HIS A 100 9.51 10.19 12.29
N PHE A 101 8.28 10.16 12.82
CA PHE A 101 7.07 10.37 12.01
C PHE A 101 6.32 11.65 12.39
N ASN A 102 6.65 12.73 11.68
CA ASN A 102 6.01 14.04 11.86
C ASN A 102 4.50 14.00 11.57
N LYS A 103 3.72 14.60 12.48
CA LYS A 103 2.25 14.58 12.44
C LYS A 103 1.68 15.54 11.39
N ILE A 104 0.72 15.07 10.59
CA ILE A 104 -0.10 15.87 9.69
C ILE A 104 -1.47 15.20 9.51
N PRO A 105 -2.57 15.90 9.80
CA PRO A 105 -3.91 15.33 9.62
C PRO A 105 -4.15 14.89 8.17
N LEU A 106 -4.82 13.76 7.97
CA LEU A 106 -5.12 13.21 6.63
C LEU A 106 -5.69 14.24 5.64
N LYS A 107 -6.55 15.16 6.11
CA LYS A 107 -7.11 16.24 5.27
C LYS A 107 -6.03 17.19 4.75
N LYS A 108 -5.08 17.59 5.60
CA LYS A 108 -3.94 18.45 5.24
C LYS A 108 -2.97 17.71 4.33
N LYS A 109 -2.72 16.42 4.58
CA LYS A 109 -1.93 15.52 3.71
C LYS A 109 -2.51 15.46 2.30
N SER A 110 -3.83 15.22 2.19
CA SER A 110 -4.56 15.22 0.91
C SER A 110 -4.42 16.55 0.16
N GLN A 111 -4.58 17.68 0.87
CA GLN A 111 -4.41 19.01 0.29
C GLN A 111 -2.98 19.28 -0.18
N LEU A 112 -1.96 18.80 0.55
CA LEU A 112 -0.56 18.92 0.15
C LEU A 112 -0.28 18.15 -1.14
N ILE A 113 -0.71 16.89 -1.23
CA ILE A 113 -0.52 16.08 -2.44
C ILE A 113 -1.19 16.75 -3.66
N LYS A 114 -2.39 17.31 -3.49
CA LYS A 114 -3.07 18.08 -4.56
C LYS A 114 -2.25 19.29 -5.01
N ARG A 115 -1.65 20.04 -4.08
CA ARG A 115 -0.80 21.18 -4.42
C ARG A 115 0.46 20.74 -5.16
N ILE A 116 1.11 19.66 -4.74
CA ILE A 116 2.29 19.11 -5.41
C ILE A 116 1.96 18.73 -6.85
N TYR A 117 0.86 17.99 -7.08
CA TYR A 117 0.45 17.65 -8.44
C TYR A 117 0.07 18.87 -9.28
N LYS A 118 -0.57 19.88 -8.69
CA LYS A 118 -0.85 21.14 -9.39
C LYS A 118 0.45 21.87 -9.77
N MET A 119 1.48 21.84 -8.92
CA MET A 119 2.79 22.41 -9.26
C MET A 119 3.41 21.65 -10.43
N LEU A 120 3.40 20.31 -10.37
CA LEU A 120 3.91 19.47 -11.45
C LEU A 120 3.19 19.74 -12.79
N GLU A 121 1.87 19.92 -12.80
CA GLU A 121 1.10 20.25 -14.01
C GLU A 121 1.49 21.59 -14.65
N ASN A 122 2.03 22.53 -13.86
CA ASN A 122 2.45 23.83 -14.35
C ASN A 122 3.96 23.89 -14.66
N ASP A 123 4.68 22.80 -14.44
CA ASP A 123 6.11 22.71 -14.73
C ASP A 123 6.35 22.41 -16.21
N GLU A 124 7.46 22.91 -16.76
CA GLU A 124 7.84 22.68 -18.16
C GLU A 124 7.99 21.19 -18.50
N VAL A 125 8.43 20.36 -17.54
CA VAL A 125 8.62 18.93 -17.77
C VAL A 125 7.29 18.21 -17.99
N PHE A 126 6.16 18.77 -17.55
CA PHE A 126 4.85 18.18 -17.81
C PHE A 126 4.51 18.16 -19.29
N GLY A 127 4.95 19.18 -20.04
CA GLY A 127 4.81 19.26 -21.49
C GLY A 127 5.58 18.17 -22.24
N MET A 128 6.59 17.54 -21.61
CA MET A 128 7.35 16.42 -22.19
C MET A 128 6.59 15.09 -22.13
N LEU A 129 5.51 14.99 -21.34
CA LEU A 129 4.68 13.79 -21.29
C LEU A 129 3.86 13.63 -22.57
N SER A 130 3.53 12.39 -22.95
CA SER A 130 2.59 12.16 -24.07
C SER A 130 1.21 12.77 -23.78
N LEU A 131 0.48 13.17 -24.83
CA LEU A 131 -0.87 13.76 -24.69
C LEU A 131 -1.83 12.92 -23.84
N GLN A 132 -1.78 11.59 -23.97
CA GLN A 132 -2.62 10.69 -23.16
C GLN A 132 -2.28 10.77 -21.67
N TRP A 133 -0.98 10.86 -21.34
CA TRP A 133 -0.54 11.01 -19.95
C TRP A 133 -0.96 12.37 -19.40
N GLN A 134 -0.77 13.45 -20.16
CA GLN A 134 -1.19 14.79 -19.74
C GLN A 134 -2.69 14.82 -19.43
N GLN A 135 -3.52 14.34 -20.37
CA GLN A 135 -4.97 14.31 -20.22
C GLN A 135 -5.39 13.50 -18.98
N SER A 136 -4.86 12.29 -18.84
CA SER A 136 -5.30 11.39 -17.77
C SER A 136 -4.78 11.81 -16.38
N LEU A 137 -3.58 12.39 -16.30
CA LEU A 137 -3.10 13.00 -15.06
C LEU A 137 -3.98 14.19 -14.66
N HIS A 138 -4.37 15.03 -15.63
CA HIS A 138 -5.26 16.17 -15.39
C HIS A 138 -6.64 15.71 -14.88
N GLU A 139 -7.28 14.75 -15.57
CA GLU A 139 -8.56 14.17 -15.16
C GLU A 139 -8.48 13.52 -13.77
N ARG A 140 -7.39 12.77 -13.49
CA ARG A 140 -7.14 12.17 -12.17
C ARG A 140 -6.99 13.24 -11.09
N ASN A 141 -6.21 14.28 -11.34
CA ASN A 141 -5.93 15.33 -10.34
C ASN A 141 -7.17 16.17 -10.04
N GLN A 142 -8.02 16.43 -11.04
CA GLN A 142 -9.32 17.08 -10.87
C GLN A 142 -10.31 16.21 -10.08
N SER A 143 -10.36 14.91 -10.37
CA SER A 143 -11.26 13.95 -9.70
C SER A 143 -10.79 13.52 -8.32
N MET A 144 -9.54 13.81 -7.95
CA MET A 144 -8.99 13.52 -6.63
C MET A 144 -9.76 14.32 -5.56
N GLN A 145 -10.66 13.67 -4.82
CA GLN A 145 -11.40 14.31 -3.73
C GLN A 145 -10.78 14.00 -2.36
N LYS A 146 -10.58 12.71 -2.08
CA LYS A 146 -9.99 12.16 -0.86
C LYS A 146 -8.91 11.14 -1.25
N LEU A 147 -7.88 10.99 -0.43
CA LEU A 147 -6.85 9.97 -0.64
C LEU A 147 -7.47 8.58 -0.52
N THR A 148 -8.13 8.32 0.61
CA THR A 148 -8.75 7.02 0.86
C THR A 148 -10.02 7.11 1.68
N ASN A 149 -10.72 5.99 1.79
CA ASN A 149 -11.79 5.77 2.75
C ASN A 149 -11.19 5.18 4.03
N ILE A 150 -11.35 5.88 5.16
CA ILE A 150 -10.80 5.47 6.46
C ILE A 150 -11.35 4.10 6.89
N ASN A 151 -12.62 3.80 6.60
CA ASN A 151 -13.22 2.53 6.96
C ASN A 151 -12.63 1.37 6.16
N ASP A 152 -12.36 1.58 4.86
CA ASP A 152 -11.71 0.58 4.03
C ASP A 152 -10.28 0.34 4.52
N LEU A 153 -9.55 1.39 4.90
CA LEU A 153 -8.20 1.26 5.45
C LEU A 153 -8.17 0.50 6.78
N ARG A 154 -9.07 0.84 7.72
CA ARG A 154 -9.23 0.12 8.99
C ARG A 154 -9.56 -1.35 8.74
N PHE A 155 -10.42 -1.63 7.76
CA PHE A 155 -10.78 -2.99 7.39
C PHE A 155 -9.58 -3.76 6.80
N ILE A 156 -8.75 -3.12 5.95
CA ILE A 156 -7.52 -3.72 5.42
C ILE A 156 -6.60 -4.14 6.56
N LEU A 157 -6.23 -3.20 7.43
CA LEU A 157 -5.26 -3.46 8.49
C LEU A 157 -5.77 -4.50 9.50
N LYS A 158 -7.06 -4.45 9.86
CA LYS A 158 -7.68 -5.46 10.74
C LYS A 158 -7.62 -6.88 10.17
N ASN A 159 -7.69 -7.05 8.85
CA ASN A 159 -7.71 -8.38 8.23
C ASN A 159 -6.31 -8.87 7.77
N LEU A 160 -5.24 -8.11 7.98
CA LEU A 160 -3.88 -8.58 7.69
C LEU A 160 -3.53 -9.82 8.51
N SER A 161 -3.95 -9.88 9.78
CA SER A 161 -3.72 -11.05 10.63
C SER A 161 -4.34 -12.32 10.08
N LYS A 162 -5.58 -12.25 9.56
CA LYS A 162 -6.23 -13.40 8.94
C LYS A 162 -5.43 -13.92 7.75
N LEU A 163 -4.98 -13.02 6.87
CA LEU A 163 -4.19 -13.36 5.69
C LEU A 163 -2.80 -13.90 6.06
N ARG A 164 -2.19 -13.37 7.13
CA ARG A 164 -0.88 -13.80 7.63
C ARG A 164 -0.92 -15.20 8.25
N HIS A 165 -2.06 -15.61 8.78
CA HIS A 165 -2.26 -16.90 9.45
C HIS A 165 -3.02 -17.94 8.60
N LEU A 166 -3.19 -17.70 7.29
CA LEU A 166 -3.75 -18.70 6.40
C LEU A 166 -2.89 -19.96 6.36
N GLU A 167 -3.53 -21.12 6.50
CA GLU A 167 -2.87 -22.40 6.28
C GLU A 167 -2.49 -22.58 4.80
N GLY A 168 -1.26 -23.04 4.55
CA GLY A 168 -0.70 -23.14 3.21
C GLY A 168 -0.30 -21.79 2.62
N TYR A 169 -1.24 -20.89 2.35
CA TYR A 169 -1.03 -19.68 1.54
C TYR A 169 -0.98 -18.39 2.38
N TYR A 170 0.03 -18.22 3.22
CA TYR A 170 0.14 -17.06 4.10
C TYR A 170 0.71 -15.79 3.42
N LEU A 171 0.28 -14.64 3.92
CA LEU A 171 0.76 -13.32 3.50
C LEU A 171 2.23 -13.10 3.89
N ARG A 172 3.06 -12.69 2.94
CA ARG A 172 4.50 -12.39 3.13
C ARG A 172 4.80 -10.91 3.14
N SER A 173 4.09 -10.15 2.31
CA SER A 173 4.24 -8.70 2.27
C SER A 173 2.97 -8.03 1.79
N VAL A 174 2.75 -6.81 2.25
CA VAL A 174 1.65 -5.97 1.81
C VAL A 174 2.13 -4.55 1.52
N THR A 175 1.72 -4.01 0.38
CA THR A 175 1.86 -2.59 0.05
C THR A 175 0.50 -1.93 0.19
N ILE A 176 0.42 -0.84 0.94
CA ILE A 176 -0.79 -0.02 1.08
C ILE A 176 -0.46 1.39 0.61
N ASN A 177 -1.24 1.93 -0.32
CA ASN A 177 -1.02 3.26 -0.87
C ASN A 177 -2.29 4.11 -0.78
N LEU A 178 -2.20 5.23 -0.05
CA LEU A 178 -3.32 6.14 0.14
C LEU A 178 -3.63 6.96 -1.11
N PHE A 179 -2.63 7.28 -1.94
CA PHE A 179 -2.83 8.21 -3.06
C PHE A 179 -3.81 7.66 -4.10
N ASN A 180 -3.62 6.41 -4.50
CA ASN A 180 -4.43 5.71 -5.49
C ASN A 180 -5.39 4.68 -4.85
N SER A 181 -5.45 4.61 -3.51
CA SER A 181 -6.24 3.63 -2.77
C SER A 181 -6.05 2.21 -3.27
N THR A 182 -4.79 1.77 -3.41
CA THR A 182 -4.45 0.40 -3.82
C THR A 182 -3.77 -0.37 -2.70
N VAL A 183 -4.12 -1.65 -2.60
CA VAL A 183 -3.43 -2.64 -1.79
C VAL A 183 -2.86 -3.74 -2.69
N SER A 184 -1.60 -4.10 -2.46
CA SER A 184 -0.93 -5.20 -3.15
C SER A 184 -0.41 -6.19 -2.11
N MET A 185 -0.76 -7.46 -2.25
CA MET A 185 -0.47 -8.53 -1.30
C MET A 185 0.31 -9.62 -1.99
N SER A 186 1.46 -9.99 -1.46
CA SER A 186 2.27 -11.11 -1.96
C SER A 186 2.27 -12.25 -0.95
N PHE A 187 2.06 -13.46 -1.46
CA PHE A 187 1.90 -14.68 -0.67
C PHE A 187 3.13 -15.59 -0.82
N ASN A 188 3.27 -16.58 0.07
CA ASN A 188 4.37 -17.55 0.04
C ASN A 188 4.45 -18.43 -1.21
N CYS A 189 3.35 -18.59 -1.92
CA CYS A 189 3.28 -19.26 -3.23
C CYS A 189 3.77 -18.41 -4.41
N ASP A 190 4.34 -17.23 -4.13
CA ASP A 190 4.73 -16.22 -5.13
C ASP A 190 3.54 -15.63 -5.91
N GLY A 191 2.32 -15.86 -5.43
CA GLY A 191 1.13 -15.18 -5.93
C GLY A 191 1.05 -13.74 -5.44
N THR A 192 0.66 -12.81 -6.31
CA THR A 192 0.37 -11.42 -5.92
C THR A 192 -1.06 -11.05 -6.27
N GLN A 193 -1.79 -10.51 -5.29
CA GLN A 193 -3.12 -9.92 -5.50
C GLN A 193 -2.98 -8.39 -5.44
N ILE A 194 -3.46 -7.69 -6.46
CA ILE A 194 -3.48 -6.22 -6.52
C ILE A 194 -4.91 -5.77 -6.67
N MET A 195 -5.38 -4.90 -5.79
CA MET A 195 -6.77 -4.43 -5.82
C MET A 195 -6.92 -3.03 -5.24
N SER A 196 -8.06 -2.40 -5.52
CA SER A 196 -8.43 -1.16 -4.82
C SER A 196 -8.78 -1.45 -3.36
N HIS A 197 -8.69 -0.45 -2.48
CA HIS A 197 -9.11 -0.57 -1.09
C HIS A 197 -10.59 -1.00 -1.00
N LYS A 198 -11.43 -0.50 -1.90
CA LYS A 198 -12.84 -0.87 -2.02
C LYS A 198 -13.02 -2.36 -2.32
N LYS A 199 -12.22 -2.91 -3.23
CA LYS A 199 -12.30 -4.33 -3.66
C LYS A 199 -11.70 -5.30 -2.66
N PHE A 200 -10.90 -4.82 -1.70
CA PHE A 200 -10.34 -5.67 -0.65
C PHE A 200 -11.40 -6.34 0.22
N LYS A 201 -12.48 -5.64 0.56
CA LYS A 201 -13.57 -6.25 1.34
C LYS A 201 -14.23 -7.40 0.59
N GLU A 202 -14.56 -7.21 -0.68
CA GLU A 202 -15.11 -8.25 -1.55
C GLU A 202 -14.16 -9.45 -1.68
N PHE A 203 -12.83 -9.20 -1.69
CA PHE A 203 -11.83 -10.26 -1.70
C PHE A 203 -11.85 -11.08 -0.41
N ILE A 204 -11.84 -10.42 0.76
CA ILE A 204 -11.91 -11.13 2.05
C ILE A 204 -13.19 -11.97 2.12
N GLU A 205 -14.37 -11.39 1.88
CA GLU A 205 -15.65 -12.09 2.01
C GLU A 205 -15.79 -13.30 1.07
N LYS A 206 -15.10 -13.30 -0.07
CA LYS A 206 -15.20 -14.36 -1.07
C LYS A 206 -14.17 -15.47 -0.89
N TYR A 207 -12.99 -15.15 -0.37
CA TYR A 207 -11.83 -16.06 -0.41
C TYR A 207 -11.27 -16.41 0.97
N ILE A 208 -11.70 -15.75 2.05
CA ILE A 208 -11.19 -15.88 3.42
C ILE A 208 -12.34 -16.08 4.40
#